data_AF-A0A368VZQ5-F1
#
_entry.id   AF-A0A368VZQ5-F1
#
_cell.length_a   1.000
_cell.length_b   1.000
_cell.length_c   1.000
_cell.angle_alpha   90.00
_cell.angle_beta   90.00
_cell.angle_gamma   90.00
#
_symmetry.space_group_name_H-M   'P 1'
#
loop_
_entity.id
_entity.type
_entity.pdbx_description
1 polymer ?
#
loop_
_entity_poly.entity_id
_entity_poly.type
_entity_poly.pdbx_seq_one_letter_code
_entity_poly.pdbx_strand_id
1 'polypeptide(L)'
;MLVIAIVIYIAWPWLAILIGIQLESNPPRPEITYGEFPFRLEYEINGQRMVIEDTLICEYDGIGADEGRGKYRKWNQRLASGHERVTLLKVDETKEIYYSPGSANYYMDDLEHGREYQHGYPDALIIEKDGRFTSNRLIRADQLLTEYNIKLIRWDASQPITNNFPEE
;
A
#
# COMPACT_ATOMS: atom_id res chain seq x y z
N MET A 1 3.39 44.92 -13.83
CA MET A 1 1.95 44.61 -13.91
C MET A 1 1.65 43.37 -14.75
N LEU A 2 2.08 43.30 -16.03
CA LEU A 2 1.83 42.13 -16.90
C LEU A 2 2.37 40.80 -16.33
N VAL A 3 3.62 40.79 -15.85
CA VAL A 3 4.25 39.60 -15.26
C VAL A 3 3.50 39.09 -14.03
N ILE A 4 3.01 39.99 -13.18
CA ILE A 4 2.23 39.64 -11.99
C ILE A 4 0.88 39.04 -12.40
N ALA A 5 0.23 39.60 -13.42
CA ALA A 5 -1.02 39.06 -13.94
C ALA A 5 -0.85 37.65 -14.53
N ILE A 6 0.26 37.39 -15.22
CA ILE A 6 0.59 36.05 -15.76
C ILE A 6 0.81 35.05 -14.62
N VAL A 7 1.56 35.43 -13.57
CA VAL A 7 1.79 34.57 -12.40
C VAL A 7 0.48 34.24 -11.69
N ILE A 8 -0.39 35.24 -11.47
CA ILE A 8 -1.72 35.02 -10.85
C ILE A 8 -2.57 34.10 -11.72
N TYR A 9 -2.62 34.33 -13.03
CA TYR A 9 -3.40 33.49 -13.95
C TYR A 9 -2.95 32.03 -13.92
N ILE A 10 -1.63 31.78 -13.83
CA ILE A 10 -1.08 30.42 -13.75
C ILE A 10 -1.29 29.81 -12.35
N ALA A 11 -1.20 30.59 -11.28
CA ALA A 11 -1.34 30.11 -9.90
C ALA A 11 -2.80 29.89 -9.48
N TRP A 12 -3.74 30.62 -10.08
CA TRP A 12 -5.15 30.62 -9.70
C TRP A 12 -5.82 29.24 -9.74
N PRO A 13 -5.64 28.39 -10.77
CA PRO A 13 -6.21 27.05 -10.78
C PRO A 13 -5.74 26.19 -9.60
N TRP A 14 -4.45 26.26 -9.25
CA TRP A 14 -3.88 25.50 -8.13
C TRP A 14 -4.40 26.02 -6.78
N LEU A 15 -4.53 27.34 -6.64
CA LEU A 15 -5.12 27.94 -5.44
C LEU A 15 -6.59 27.55 -5.28
N ALA A 16 -7.36 27.51 -6.37
CA ALA A 16 -8.75 27.08 -6.35
C ALA A 16 -8.90 25.61 -5.94
N ILE A 17 -8.04 24.72 -6.45
CA ILE A 17 -8.00 23.30 -6.04
C ILE A 17 -7.68 23.18 -4.55
N LEU A 18 -6.63 23.88 -4.08
CA LEU A 18 -6.24 23.87 -2.67
C LEU A 18 -7.39 24.31 -1.76
N ILE A 19 -8.07 25.41 -2.11
CA ILE A 19 -9.23 25.90 -1.36
C ILE A 19 -10.38 24.89 -1.39
N GLY A 20 -10.66 24.30 -2.55
CA GLY A 20 -11.70 23.27 -2.70
C GLY A 20 -11.49 22.08 -1.77
N ILE A 21 -10.26 21.55 -1.73
CA ILE A 21 -9.89 20.44 -0.86
C ILE A 21 -10.04 20.82 0.62
N GLN A 22 -9.65 22.03 1.01
CA GLN A 22 -9.77 22.48 2.41
C GLN A 22 -11.23 22.61 2.86
N LEU A 23 -12.11 23.06 1.96
CA LEU A 23 -13.54 23.24 2.19
C LEU A 23 -14.34 21.94 2.18
N GLU A 24 -13.82 20.87 1.57
CA GLU A 24 -14.44 19.56 1.58
C GLU A 24 -14.62 19.07 3.03
N SER A 25 -15.75 18.43 3.34
CA SER A 25 -15.95 17.81 4.65
C SER A 25 -14.93 16.69 4.87
N ASN A 26 -14.45 16.54 6.10
CA ASN A 26 -13.60 15.39 6.41
C ASN A 26 -14.42 14.11 6.28
N PRO A 27 -13.85 13.03 5.72
CA PRO A 27 -14.53 11.75 5.76
C PRO A 27 -14.70 11.31 7.22
N PRO A 28 -15.81 10.61 7.54
CA PRO A 28 -16.11 10.20 8.90
C PRO A 28 -15.01 9.34 9.49
N ARG A 29 -14.76 9.51 10.79
CA ARG A 29 -13.75 8.74 11.51
C ARG A 29 -14.19 7.26 11.58
N PRO A 30 -13.28 6.30 11.36
CA PRO A 30 -13.61 4.89 11.52
C PRO A 30 -13.90 4.56 12.99
N GLU A 31 -14.84 3.66 13.22
CA GLU A 31 -15.12 3.11 14.56
C GLU A 31 -13.95 2.27 15.06
N ILE A 32 -13.41 1.40 14.20
CA ILE A 32 -12.23 0.58 14.50
C ILE A 32 -11.01 1.26 13.91
N THR A 33 -10.11 1.76 14.78
CA THR A 33 -8.90 2.51 14.38
C THR A 33 -7.62 1.68 14.38
N TYR A 34 -7.69 0.43 14.80
CA TYR A 34 -6.54 -0.47 14.99
C TYR A 34 -6.93 -1.90 14.63
N GLY A 35 -6.08 -2.59 13.88
CA GLY A 35 -6.27 -4.00 13.53
C GLY A 35 -4.94 -4.74 13.39
N GLU A 36 -4.93 -5.99 13.84
CA GLU A 36 -3.81 -6.92 13.68
C GLU A 36 -4.25 -8.09 12.80
N PHE A 37 -3.50 -8.34 11.75
CA PHE A 37 -3.79 -9.36 10.75
C PHE A 37 -2.61 -10.32 10.62
N PRO A 38 -2.57 -11.37 11.46
CA PRO A 38 -1.59 -12.44 11.33
C PRO A 38 -1.67 -13.09 9.96
N PHE A 39 -0.51 -13.43 9.41
CA PHE A 39 -0.38 -14.14 8.15
C PHE A 39 0.80 -15.12 8.17
N ARG A 40 0.75 -16.05 7.22
CA ARG A 40 1.75 -17.07 6.98
C ARG A 40 1.94 -17.27 5.48
N LEU A 41 3.15 -17.00 5.02
CA LEU A 41 3.57 -17.24 3.65
C LEU A 41 4.55 -18.40 3.60
N GLU A 42 4.21 -19.44 2.84
CA GLU A 42 5.13 -20.49 2.48
C GLU A 42 5.58 -20.30 1.03
N TYR A 43 6.89 -20.36 0.83
CA TYR A 43 7.48 -20.30 -0.51
C TYR A 43 8.65 -21.26 -0.61
N GLU A 44 9.01 -21.61 -1.83
CA GLU A 44 10.21 -22.35 -2.15
C GLU A 44 11.19 -21.41 -2.84
N ILE A 45 12.47 -21.48 -2.49
CA ILE A 45 13.56 -20.82 -3.19
C ILE A 45 14.70 -21.81 -3.38
N ASN A 46 15.14 -22.02 -4.63
CA ASN A 46 16.21 -22.98 -4.93
C ASN A 46 15.95 -24.40 -4.38
N GLY A 47 14.70 -24.86 -4.42
CA GLY A 47 14.29 -26.17 -3.90
C GLY A 47 14.21 -26.26 -2.38
N GLN A 48 14.46 -25.16 -1.65
CA GLN A 48 14.33 -25.10 -0.19
C GLN A 48 13.02 -24.43 0.20
N ARG A 49 12.27 -25.08 1.10
CA ARG A 49 11.02 -24.52 1.63
C ARG A 49 11.30 -23.54 2.76
N MET A 50 10.76 -22.34 2.60
CA MET A 50 10.85 -21.23 3.53
C MET A 50 9.44 -20.90 4.04
N VAL A 51 9.38 -20.39 5.27
CA VAL A 51 8.13 -19.99 5.93
C VAL A 51 8.38 -18.62 6.55
N ILE A 52 7.50 -17.67 6.25
CA ILE A 52 7.45 -16.36 6.91
C ILE A 52 6.12 -16.27 7.65
N GLU A 53 6.18 -16.04 8.95
CA GLU A 53 5.04 -15.79 9.82
C GLU A 53 5.22 -14.41 10.44
N ASP A 54 4.24 -13.53 10.27
CA ASP A 54 4.27 -12.17 10.79
C ASP A 54 2.83 -11.65 10.93
N THR A 55 2.67 -10.43 11.43
CA THR A 55 1.39 -9.76 11.61
C THR A 55 1.43 -8.40 10.95
N LEU A 56 0.49 -8.16 10.03
CA LEU A 56 0.27 -6.82 9.48
C LEU A 56 -0.55 -6.01 10.50
N ILE A 57 0.01 -4.90 10.94
CA ILE A 57 -0.64 -3.97 11.87
C ILE A 57 -1.12 -2.77 11.08
N CYS A 58 -2.40 -2.44 11.21
CA CYS A 58 -3.04 -1.31 10.55
C CYS A 58 -3.54 -0.31 11.59
N GLU A 59 -3.18 0.96 11.44
CA GLU A 59 -3.45 2.02 12.42
C GLU A 59 -3.98 3.25 11.70
N TYR A 60 -5.09 3.82 12.18
CA TYR A 60 -5.64 5.05 11.63
C TYR A 60 -4.69 6.23 11.90
N ASP A 61 -4.29 6.94 10.85
CA ASP A 61 -3.31 8.05 10.87
C ASP A 61 -3.96 9.42 10.63
N GLY A 62 -5.29 9.50 10.72
CA GLY A 62 -6.02 10.75 10.52
C GLY A 62 -6.54 10.93 9.09
N ILE A 63 -6.52 12.17 8.61
CA ILE A 63 -7.08 12.57 7.31
C ILE A 63 -5.95 13.00 6.39
N GLY A 64 -5.82 12.32 5.26
CA GLY A 64 -4.98 12.72 4.15
C GLY A 64 -5.77 13.56 3.14
N ALA A 65 -5.06 14.28 2.28
CA ALA A 65 -5.67 15.02 1.20
C ALA A 65 -4.74 15.04 -0.03
N ASP A 66 -5.29 14.79 -1.21
CA ASP A 66 -4.57 14.94 -2.48
C ASP A 66 -5.47 15.50 -3.59
N GLU A 67 -4.86 16.03 -4.65
CA GLU A 67 -5.55 16.72 -5.74
C GLU A 67 -6.49 15.82 -6.56
N GLY A 68 -6.25 14.49 -6.56
CA GLY A 68 -7.04 13.55 -7.35
C GLY A 68 -8.25 12.99 -6.62
N ARG A 69 -8.16 12.85 -5.29
CA ARG A 69 -9.15 12.14 -4.46
C ARG A 69 -9.85 13.02 -3.45
N GLY A 70 -9.37 14.25 -3.24
CA GLY A 70 -9.84 15.10 -2.15
C GLY A 70 -9.35 14.57 -0.79
N LYS A 71 -10.17 14.75 0.24
CA LYS A 71 -9.89 14.23 1.59
C LYS A 71 -10.20 12.74 1.71
N TYR A 72 -9.29 11.99 2.33
CA TYR A 72 -9.44 10.55 2.56
C TYR A 72 -8.97 10.16 3.96
N ARG A 73 -9.49 9.05 4.48
CA ARG A 73 -8.99 8.43 5.71
C ARG A 73 -7.61 7.84 5.44
N LYS A 74 -6.63 8.30 6.21
CA LYS A 74 -5.24 7.86 6.09
C LYS A 74 -5.00 6.71 7.05
N TRP A 75 -4.38 5.65 6.54
CA TRP A 75 -3.98 4.49 7.32
C TRP A 75 -2.47 4.30 7.25
N ASN A 76 -1.86 4.04 8.39
CA ASN A 76 -0.51 3.53 8.48
C ASN A 76 -0.54 2.00 8.54
N GLN A 77 0.49 1.38 7.96
CA GLN A 77 0.69 -0.06 8.02
C GLN A 77 2.14 -0.38 8.36
N ARG A 78 2.34 -1.42 9.17
CA ARG A 78 3.67 -1.92 9.55
C ARG A 78 3.61 -3.41 9.85
N LEU A 79 4.74 -4.08 9.77
CA LEU A 79 4.87 -5.47 10.21
C LEU A 79 5.23 -5.50 11.70
N ALA A 80 4.66 -6.46 12.44
CA ALA A 80 4.95 -6.65 13.86
C ALA A 80 6.43 -6.99 14.11
N SER A 81 7.09 -7.68 13.16
CA SER A 81 8.54 -7.91 13.18
C SER A 81 9.40 -6.64 13.12
N GLY A 82 8.83 -5.50 12.72
CA GLY A 82 9.56 -4.26 12.48
C GLY A 82 10.27 -4.20 11.13
N HIS A 83 10.18 -5.25 10.30
CA HIS A 83 10.65 -5.19 8.93
C HIS A 83 9.77 -4.25 8.09
N GLU A 84 10.37 -3.58 7.10
CA GLU A 84 9.61 -2.72 6.18
C GLU A 84 8.69 -3.52 5.25
N ARG A 85 9.10 -4.75 4.89
CA ARG A 85 8.46 -5.58 3.85
C ARG A 85 8.62 -7.06 4.16
N VAL A 86 7.78 -7.89 3.53
CA VAL A 86 7.92 -9.35 3.55
C VAL A 86 8.92 -9.77 2.48
N THR A 87 10.21 -9.67 2.77
CA THR A 87 11.29 -9.97 1.82
C THR A 87 11.35 -11.47 1.49
N LEU A 88 11.29 -11.81 0.20
CA LEU A 88 11.47 -13.19 -0.29
C LEU A 88 12.94 -13.46 -0.64
N LEU A 89 13.57 -12.48 -1.29
CA LEU A 89 14.97 -12.52 -1.71
C LEU A 89 15.52 -11.10 -1.86
N LYS A 90 16.63 -10.82 -1.16
CA LYS A 90 17.46 -9.66 -1.46
C LYS A 90 18.49 -10.08 -2.51
N VAL A 91 18.38 -9.56 -3.73
CA VAL A 91 19.30 -9.90 -4.83
C VAL A 91 20.63 -9.18 -4.63
N ASP A 92 20.55 -7.89 -4.28
CA ASP A 92 21.68 -7.03 -3.93
C ASP A 92 21.18 -5.82 -3.10
N GLU A 93 22.01 -4.79 -2.91
CA GLU A 93 21.64 -3.59 -2.14
C GLU A 93 20.60 -2.70 -2.85
N THR A 94 20.45 -2.83 -4.17
CA THR A 94 19.53 -2.03 -4.96
C THR A 94 18.28 -2.79 -5.37
N LYS A 95 18.28 -4.12 -5.31
CA LYS A 95 17.21 -4.98 -5.80
C LYS A 95 16.73 -5.97 -4.76
N GLU A 96 15.42 -5.94 -4.51
CA GLU A 96 14.74 -6.82 -3.56
C GLU A 96 13.42 -7.33 -4.14
N ILE A 97 13.17 -8.62 -3.96
CA ILE A 97 11.89 -9.27 -4.23
C ILE A 97 11.17 -9.45 -2.92
N TYR A 98 9.93 -8.95 -2.84
CA TYR A 98 9.13 -9.01 -1.64
C TYR A 98 7.67 -9.30 -1.98
N TYR A 99 6.96 -9.84 -0.99
CA TYR A 99 5.54 -10.09 -1.06
C TYR A 99 4.76 -8.94 -0.41
N SER A 100 3.64 -8.55 -1.00
CA SER A 100 2.73 -7.56 -0.41
C SER A 100 1.58 -8.28 0.29
N PRO A 101 1.46 -8.20 1.64
CA PRO A 101 0.38 -8.84 2.37
C PRO A 101 -0.99 -8.19 2.12
N GLY A 102 -1.04 -7.04 1.46
CA GLY A 102 -2.24 -6.23 1.23
C GLY A 102 -2.10 -4.82 1.83
N SER A 103 -3.09 -3.96 1.57
CA SER A 103 -3.11 -2.59 2.10
C SER A 103 -3.97 -2.48 3.35
N ALA A 104 -3.63 -1.56 4.24
CA ALA A 104 -4.48 -1.25 5.40
C ALA A 104 -5.92 -0.90 5.00
N ASN A 105 -6.13 -0.15 3.91
CA ASN A 105 -7.47 0.14 3.39
C ASN A 105 -8.29 -1.12 3.10
N TYR A 106 -7.68 -2.19 2.59
CA TYR A 106 -8.39 -3.45 2.38
C TYR A 106 -8.76 -4.10 3.72
N TYR A 107 -7.77 -4.24 4.61
CA TYR A 107 -7.96 -4.93 5.88
C TYR A 107 -8.89 -4.20 6.86
N MET A 108 -8.97 -2.88 6.77
CA MET A 108 -9.78 -2.01 7.62
C MET A 108 -11.13 -1.63 7.00
N ASP A 109 -11.55 -2.33 5.93
CA ASP A 109 -12.83 -2.14 5.24
C ASP A 109 -13.03 -0.73 4.66
N ASP A 110 -11.95 -0.12 4.17
CA ASP A 110 -11.90 1.28 3.72
C ASP A 110 -11.28 1.40 2.32
N LEU A 111 -11.66 0.49 1.43
CA LEU A 111 -11.35 0.61 0.00
C LEU A 111 -12.16 1.76 -0.61
N GLU A 112 -11.55 2.44 -1.58
CA GLU A 112 -12.26 3.45 -2.36
C GLU A 112 -13.48 2.85 -3.07
N HIS A 113 -14.55 3.64 -3.15
CA HIS A 113 -15.79 3.23 -3.79
C HIS A 113 -15.55 2.75 -5.23
N GLY A 114 -16.09 1.58 -5.58
CA GLY A 114 -15.91 0.96 -6.89
C GLY A 114 -14.56 0.28 -7.13
N ARG A 115 -13.67 0.24 -6.12
CA ARG A 115 -12.46 -0.59 -6.18
C ARG A 115 -12.69 -1.93 -5.50
N GLU A 116 -12.41 -3.00 -6.24
CA GLU A 116 -12.28 -4.34 -5.68
C GLU A 116 -10.82 -4.61 -5.31
N TYR A 117 -10.60 -5.28 -4.19
CA TYR A 117 -9.26 -5.73 -3.82
C TYR A 117 -8.84 -6.90 -4.71
N GLN A 118 -7.79 -6.69 -5.50
CA GLN A 118 -7.13 -7.75 -6.24
C GLN A 118 -5.95 -8.25 -5.42
N HIS A 119 -6.08 -9.46 -4.90
CA HIS A 119 -5.01 -10.08 -4.14
C HIS A 119 -3.83 -10.37 -5.07
N GLY A 120 -2.63 -9.94 -4.69
CA GLY A 120 -1.41 -10.18 -5.47
C GLY A 120 -0.93 -11.63 -5.48
N TYR A 121 -1.66 -12.59 -4.90
CA TYR A 121 -1.21 -13.99 -4.89
C TYR A 121 -1.56 -14.67 -6.22
N PRO A 122 -0.68 -15.47 -6.84
CA PRO A 122 0.65 -15.92 -6.38
C PRO A 122 1.84 -15.09 -6.92
N ASP A 123 1.61 -13.83 -7.27
CA ASP A 123 2.65 -12.91 -7.77
C ASP A 123 3.41 -12.23 -6.61
N ALA A 124 4.50 -11.54 -6.94
CA ALA A 124 5.26 -10.73 -5.99
C ALA A 124 5.62 -9.37 -6.59
N LEU A 125 6.33 -8.56 -5.82
CA LEU A 125 6.84 -7.26 -6.25
C LEU A 125 8.36 -7.27 -6.23
N ILE A 126 8.93 -6.53 -7.17
CA ILE A 126 10.37 -6.22 -7.17
C ILE A 126 10.53 -4.72 -7.04
N ILE A 127 11.35 -4.33 -6.07
CA ILE A 127 11.79 -2.96 -5.87
C ILE A 127 13.24 -2.84 -6.34
N GLU A 128 13.48 -1.86 -7.20
CA GLU A 128 14.81 -1.54 -7.73
C GLU A 128 15.15 -0.08 -7.41
N LYS A 129 16.37 0.14 -6.92
CA LYS A 129 16.91 1.45 -6.55
C LYS A 129 18.02 1.84 -7.53
N ASP A 130 17.79 2.87 -8.31
CA ASP A 130 18.80 3.47 -9.19
C ASP A 130 19.12 4.89 -8.72
N GLY A 131 20.14 4.99 -7.84
CA GLY A 131 20.52 6.24 -7.21
C GLY A 131 19.38 6.85 -6.39
N ARG A 132 18.75 7.91 -6.92
CA ARG A 132 17.61 8.61 -6.29
C ARG A 132 16.24 8.07 -6.73
N PHE A 133 16.21 7.19 -7.72
CA PHE A 133 14.98 6.63 -8.25
C PHE A 133 14.70 5.29 -7.59
N THR A 134 13.47 5.09 -7.15
CA THR A 134 12.98 3.79 -6.68
C THR A 134 11.81 3.40 -7.57
N SER A 135 11.91 2.25 -8.22
CA SER A 135 10.83 1.68 -9.01
C SER A 135 10.28 0.45 -8.30
N ASN A 136 8.99 0.21 -8.50
CA ASN A 136 8.31 -0.97 -7.99
C ASN A 136 7.48 -1.55 -9.13
N ARG A 137 7.61 -2.84 -9.41
CA ARG A 137 6.83 -3.51 -10.46
C ARG A 137 6.35 -4.88 -10.00
N LEU A 138 5.22 -5.30 -10.56
CA LEU A 138 4.73 -6.67 -10.45
C LEU A 138 5.71 -7.62 -11.14
N ILE A 139 6.01 -8.74 -10.48
CA ILE A 139 6.62 -9.91 -11.09
C ILE A 139 5.66 -11.09 -10.95
N ARG A 140 5.26 -11.66 -12.08
CA ARG A 140 4.30 -12.75 -12.09
C ARG A 140 4.92 -14.06 -11.61
N ALA A 141 4.10 -14.98 -11.12
CA ALA A 141 4.55 -16.27 -10.59
C ALA A 141 5.41 -17.09 -11.56
N ASP A 142 5.12 -17.03 -12.86
CA ASP A 142 5.90 -17.69 -13.92
C ASP A 142 7.31 -17.10 -14.06
N GLN A 143 7.43 -15.77 -13.95
CA GLN A 143 8.71 -15.06 -13.96
C GLN A 143 9.49 -15.27 -12.66
N LEU A 144 8.83 -15.28 -11.50
CA LEU A 144 9.45 -15.61 -10.20
C LEU A 144 10.14 -16.97 -10.24
N LEU A 145 9.47 -17.97 -10.81
CA LEU A 145 10.01 -19.32 -10.90
C LEU A 145 11.16 -19.40 -11.92
N THR A 146 10.99 -18.82 -13.10
CA THR A 146 11.99 -18.96 -14.17
C THR A 146 13.25 -18.11 -13.95
N GLU A 147 13.11 -16.88 -13.43
CA GLU A 147 14.24 -15.96 -13.24
C GLU A 147 14.92 -16.09 -11.87
N TYR A 148 14.16 -16.42 -10.83
CA TYR A 148 14.67 -16.42 -9.44
C TYR A 148 14.54 -17.76 -8.73
N ASN A 149 13.94 -18.76 -9.40
CA ASN A 149 13.68 -20.08 -8.81
C ASN A 149 12.88 -19.99 -7.51
N ILE A 150 11.95 -19.04 -7.46
CA ILE A 150 11.03 -18.81 -6.34
C ILE A 150 9.63 -19.26 -6.74
N LYS A 151 8.96 -19.99 -5.83
CA LYS A 151 7.57 -20.40 -6.00
C LYS A 151 6.78 -20.12 -4.72
N LEU A 152 5.74 -19.31 -4.80
CA LEU A 152 4.79 -19.17 -3.68
C LEU A 152 3.94 -20.44 -3.61
N ILE A 153 3.91 -21.07 -2.43
CA ILE A 153 3.27 -22.37 -2.21
C ILE A 153 1.91 -22.19 -1.55
N ARG A 154 1.86 -21.34 -0.53
CA ARG A 154 0.67 -21.12 0.27
C ARG A 154 0.67 -19.75 0.91
N TRP A 155 -0.48 -19.11 0.89
CA TRP A 155 -0.75 -17.86 1.60
C TRP A 155 -1.96 -18.07 2.50
N ASP A 156 -1.74 -17.99 3.81
CA ASP A 156 -2.80 -18.00 4.81
C ASP A 156 -2.78 -16.66 5.54
N ALA A 157 -3.84 -15.87 5.44
CA ALA A 157 -3.96 -14.58 6.12
C ALA A 157 -5.31 -14.41 6.77
N SER A 158 -5.33 -13.57 7.80
CA SER A 158 -6.56 -13.10 8.42
C SER A 158 -7.46 -12.41 7.40
N GLN A 159 -8.77 -12.51 7.58
CA GLN A 159 -9.72 -11.79 6.72
C GLN A 159 -9.78 -10.32 7.14
N PRO A 160 -10.12 -9.41 6.20
CA PRO A 160 -10.43 -8.02 6.56
C PRO A 160 -11.55 -7.97 7.59
N ILE A 161 -11.55 -6.95 8.44
CA ILE A 161 -12.66 -6.70 9.36
C ILE A 161 -13.85 -6.09 8.60
N THR A 162 -14.99 -5.98 9.27
CA THR A 162 -16.06 -5.06 8.88
C THR A 162 -15.93 -3.82 9.73
N ASN A 163 -15.85 -2.65 9.11
CA ASN A 163 -15.69 -1.37 9.80
C ASN A 163 -16.89 -0.46 9.52
N ASN A 164 -17.21 0.40 10.49
CA ASN A 164 -18.28 1.38 10.34
C ASN A 164 -17.70 2.79 10.26
N PHE A 165 -18.33 3.61 9.45
CA PHE A 165 -17.95 5.00 9.22
C PHE A 165 -19.18 5.88 9.45
N PRO A 166 -19.58 6.11 10.71
CA PRO A 166 -20.80 6.84 11.02
C PRO A 166 -20.71 8.27 10.49
N GLU A 167 -21.75 8.72 9.78
CA GLU A 167 -21.88 10.12 9.38
C GLU A 167 -21.97 10.99 10.64
N GLU A 168 -21.18 12.07 10.69
CA GLU A 168 -21.26 13.10 11.75
C GLU A 168 -22.47 14.03 11.57
#